data_AF-A0ABD7FQ74-F1
#
_entry.id   AF-A0ABD7FQ74-F1
#
_cell.length_a   1.000
_cell.length_b   1.000
_cell.length_c   1.000
_cell.angle_alpha   90.00
_cell.angle_beta   90.00
_cell.angle_gamma   90.00
#
_symmetry.space_group_name_H-M   'P 1'
#
loop_
_entity.id
_entity.type
_entity.pdbx_description
1 polymer ?
#
loop_
_entity_poly.entity_id
_entity_poly.type
_entity_poly.pdbx_seq_one_letter_code
_entity_poly.pdbx_strand_id
1 'polypeptide(L)'
;MADASKLRTKRTRSGLGVPPGPDEVATSLNAPEIAPAVAATDVQRQQADSSPVHHEPVVTQTVTEVYTRRDGRSARKTNRTLAFATRVTPAFDQEIRDIAEREGLKLVEVLEKAVEAYKEKQGY
;
A
#
# COMPACT_ATOMS: atom_id res chain seq x y z
N MET A 1 -14.96 38.69 6.68
CA MET A 1 -15.65 37.61 5.93
C MET A 1 -14.93 37.42 4.61
N ALA A 2 -14.51 36.19 4.27
CA ALA A 2 -13.88 35.90 2.99
C ALA A 2 -14.95 35.51 1.96
N ASP A 3 -14.97 36.19 0.81
CA ASP A 3 -15.97 36.01 -0.23
C ASP A 3 -15.57 34.87 -1.20
N ALA A 4 -16.34 33.77 -1.17
CA ALA A 4 -16.10 32.55 -1.93
C ALA A 4 -16.66 32.60 -3.38
N SER A 5 -17.19 33.74 -3.83
CA SER A 5 -17.88 33.86 -5.12
C SER A 5 -16.97 33.62 -6.35
N LYS A 6 -15.64 33.78 -6.20
CA LYS A 6 -14.68 33.57 -7.31
C LYS A 6 -14.37 32.10 -7.66
N LEU A 7 -14.80 31.12 -6.86
CA LEU A 7 -14.51 29.70 -7.13
C LEU A 7 -15.49 29.01 -8.10
N ARG A 8 -16.68 29.58 -8.36
CA ARG A 8 -17.64 28.96 -9.31
C ARG A 8 -17.26 29.20 -10.78
N THR A 9 -16.54 30.27 -11.09
CA THR A 9 -16.13 30.61 -12.47
C THR A 9 -15.15 29.59 -13.08
N LYS A 10 -14.46 28.78 -12.25
CA LYS A 10 -13.50 27.78 -12.73
C LYS A 10 -14.14 26.42 -13.04
N ARG A 11 -15.38 26.16 -12.59
CA ARG A 11 -16.08 24.87 -12.82
C ARG A 11 -16.68 24.72 -14.21
N THR A 12 -16.96 25.81 -14.91
CA THR A 12 -17.44 25.76 -16.32
C THR A 12 -16.31 25.66 -17.33
N ARG A 13 -15.05 25.84 -16.91
CA ARG A 13 -13.84 25.68 -17.74
C ARG A 13 -12.98 24.48 -17.36
N SER A 14 -13.49 23.62 -16.48
CA SER A 14 -12.79 22.42 -15.99
C SER A 14 -13.39 21.15 -16.59
N GLY A 15 -13.55 21.12 -17.91
CA GLY A 15 -13.65 19.87 -18.66
C GLY A 15 -12.26 19.50 -19.15
N LEU A 16 -11.90 18.22 -19.16
CA LEU A 16 -10.63 17.67 -19.64
C LEU A 16 -10.43 17.81 -21.18
N GLY A 17 -10.93 18.90 -21.77
CA GLY A 17 -11.11 19.04 -23.21
C GLY A 17 -12.31 18.23 -23.73
N VAL A 18 -12.51 18.28 -25.04
CA VAL A 18 -13.38 17.34 -25.75
C VAL A 18 -12.65 15.98 -25.75
N PRO A 19 -13.30 14.86 -25.42
CA PRO A 19 -12.64 13.56 -25.44
C PRO A 19 -12.12 13.27 -26.87
N PRO A 20 -10.97 12.57 -26.99
CA PRO A 20 -10.40 12.23 -28.30
C PRO A 20 -11.40 11.43 -29.15
N GLY A 21 -11.39 11.68 -30.45
CA GLY A 21 -12.22 10.94 -31.41
C GLY A 21 -11.81 9.46 -31.50
N PRO A 22 -12.64 8.60 -32.13
CA PRO A 22 -12.35 7.16 -32.27
C PRO A 22 -11.10 6.86 -33.11
N ASP A 23 -10.61 7.82 -33.90
CA ASP A 23 -9.37 7.69 -34.68
C ASP A 23 -8.13 8.19 -33.92
N GLU A 24 -8.32 8.90 -32.80
CA GLU A 24 -7.26 9.49 -31.97
C GLU A 24 -6.93 8.64 -30.73
N VAL A 25 -7.64 7.53 -30.52
CA VAL A 25 -7.36 6.59 -29.41
C VAL A 25 -6.04 5.88 -29.64
N ALA A 26 -5.31 5.64 -28.55
CA ALA A 26 -4.05 4.91 -28.59
C ALA A 26 -4.24 3.54 -29.24
N THR A 27 -3.55 3.30 -30.36
CA THR A 27 -3.53 2.03 -31.09
C THR A 27 -2.80 0.91 -30.34
N SER A 28 -2.37 1.16 -29.09
CA SER A 28 -1.71 0.20 -28.21
C SER A 28 -2.53 -1.07 -27.96
N LEU A 29 -3.85 -1.02 -28.11
CA LEU A 29 -4.72 -2.21 -28.04
C LEU A 29 -4.53 -3.17 -29.22
N ASN A 30 -4.07 -2.66 -30.37
CA ASN A 30 -3.76 -3.44 -31.56
C ASN A 30 -2.28 -3.85 -31.61
N ALA A 31 -1.48 -3.51 -30.60
CA ALA A 31 -0.10 -3.93 -30.54
C ALA A 31 -0.03 -5.43 -30.21
N PRO A 32 0.87 -6.20 -30.86
CA PRO A 32 1.06 -7.61 -30.52
C PRO A 32 1.51 -7.75 -29.05
N GLU A 33 0.92 -8.71 -28.31
CA GLU A 33 1.29 -9.01 -26.92
C GLU A 33 2.68 -9.68 -26.77
N ILE A 34 3.42 -9.82 -27.86
CA ILE A 34 4.72 -10.48 -27.87
C ILE A 34 5.76 -9.47 -27.41
N ALA A 35 6.48 -9.79 -26.33
CA ALA A 35 7.58 -8.98 -25.84
C ALA A 35 8.60 -8.76 -26.98
N PRO A 36 9.10 -7.53 -27.20
CA PRO A 36 10.14 -7.30 -28.18
C PRO A 36 11.35 -8.14 -27.80
N ALA A 37 11.81 -8.99 -28.72
CA ALA A 37 13.03 -9.76 -28.51
C ALA A 37 14.16 -8.79 -28.20
N VAL A 38 14.76 -8.95 -27.02
CA VAL A 38 15.95 -8.20 -26.58
C VAL A 38 17.00 -8.29 -27.68
N ALA A 39 17.18 -7.20 -28.42
CA ALA A 39 18.27 -7.06 -29.37
C ALA A 39 19.56 -7.01 -28.55
N ALA A 40 20.18 -8.18 -28.40
CA ALA A 40 21.51 -8.32 -27.83
C ALA A 40 22.53 -7.80 -28.85
N THR A 41 22.93 -6.54 -28.68
CA THR A 41 24.18 -6.02 -29.24
C THR A 41 24.93 -5.33 -28.11
N ASP A 42 25.81 -6.06 -27.44
CA ASP A 42 27.25 -5.79 -27.56
C ASP A 42 28.07 -6.90 -26.89
N VAL A 43 29.23 -7.13 -27.47
CA VAL A 43 30.00 -8.38 -27.45
C VAL A 43 31.08 -8.36 -26.35
N GLN A 44 31.45 -9.57 -25.88
CA GLN A 44 32.80 -9.95 -25.43
C GLN A 44 33.17 -9.88 -23.93
N ARG A 45 33.17 -11.03 -23.24
CA ARG A 45 34.33 -11.62 -22.52
C ARG A 45 34.01 -13.02 -21.97
N GLN A 46 34.47 -14.04 -22.71
CA GLN A 46 35.16 -15.27 -22.26
C GLN A 46 34.66 -15.86 -20.91
N GLN A 47 33.80 -16.88 -20.85
CA GLN A 47 34.10 -18.32 -21.02
C GLN A 47 35.51 -18.76 -20.57
N ALA A 48 35.60 -19.44 -19.41
CA ALA A 48 35.84 -20.89 -19.31
C ALA A 48 36.24 -21.29 -17.87
N ASP A 49 36.03 -22.57 -17.52
CA ASP A 49 36.43 -23.29 -16.29
C ASP A 49 35.61 -22.95 -15.04
N SER A 50 34.91 -23.86 -14.35
CA SER A 50 35.16 -25.29 -14.11
C SER A 50 33.87 -25.97 -13.63
N SER A 51 33.77 -27.28 -13.91
CA SER A 51 32.95 -28.37 -13.34
C SER A 51 31.92 -28.12 -12.20
N PRO A 52 30.79 -28.87 -12.20
CA PRO A 52 29.72 -28.69 -11.22
C PRO A 52 30.15 -29.24 -9.86
N VAL A 53 30.39 -28.36 -8.89
CA VAL A 53 30.49 -28.77 -7.49
C VAL A 53 29.09 -28.78 -6.93
N HIS A 54 28.60 -29.96 -6.56
CA HIS A 54 27.42 -30.11 -5.72
C HIS A 54 27.64 -29.31 -4.43
N HIS A 55 27.05 -28.12 -4.35
CA HIS A 55 26.77 -27.49 -3.08
C HIS A 55 25.25 -27.35 -3.05
N GLU A 56 24.62 -28.16 -2.20
CA GLU A 56 23.22 -27.95 -1.88
C GLU A 56 23.02 -26.48 -1.52
N PRO A 57 22.05 -25.78 -2.13
CA PRO A 57 21.62 -24.54 -1.52
C PRO A 57 20.92 -24.98 -0.23
N VAL A 58 21.63 -24.85 0.89
CA VAL A 58 20.98 -24.62 2.18
C VAL A 58 20.10 -23.41 1.97
N VAL A 59 18.83 -23.67 1.66
CA VAL A 59 17.78 -22.66 1.59
C VAL A 59 17.56 -22.25 3.03
N THR A 60 18.41 -21.35 3.51
CA THR A 60 18.11 -20.54 4.69
C THR A 60 16.91 -19.70 4.30
N GLN A 61 15.72 -20.22 4.57
CA GLN A 61 14.45 -19.52 4.41
C GLN A 61 14.46 -18.36 5.40
N THR A 62 15.00 -17.21 4.98
CA THR A 62 14.69 -15.94 5.62
C THR A 62 13.22 -15.68 5.31
N VAL A 63 12.35 -16.09 6.24
CA VAL A 63 10.92 -15.77 6.21
C VAL A 63 10.81 -14.27 6.47
N THR A 64 10.99 -13.47 5.43
CA THR A 64 10.50 -12.10 5.38
C THR A 64 8.98 -12.22 5.32
N GLU A 65 8.34 -12.32 6.48
CA GLU A 65 6.88 -12.25 6.57
C GLU A 65 6.44 -10.92 5.97
N VAL A 66 5.81 -10.99 4.80
CA VAL A 66 5.32 -9.83 4.08
C VAL A 66 4.15 -9.26 4.87
N TYR A 67 4.42 -8.21 5.64
CA TYR A 67 3.40 -7.48 6.40
C TYR A 67 2.28 -7.02 5.45
N THR A 68 1.15 -7.71 5.52
CA THR A 68 -0.02 -7.41 4.70
C THR A 68 -1.02 -6.64 5.55
N ARG A 69 -1.14 -5.34 5.26
CA ARG A 69 -2.02 -4.45 6.03
C ARG A 69 -3.49 -4.76 5.73
N ARG A 70 -4.20 -5.38 6.67
CA ARG A 70 -5.66 -5.61 6.58
C ARG A 70 -6.42 -4.28 6.61
N ASP A 71 -7.39 -4.12 5.71
CA ASP A 71 -8.12 -2.86 5.52
C ASP A 71 -9.13 -2.61 6.66
N GLY A 72 -9.01 -1.44 7.31
CA GLY A 72 -9.87 -1.01 8.42
C GLY A 72 -10.88 0.08 8.03
N ARG A 73 -11.04 0.37 6.73
CA ARG A 73 -11.92 1.43 6.21
C ARG A 73 -13.41 1.11 6.29
N SER A 74 -13.78 -0.11 6.66
CA SER A 74 -15.18 -0.55 6.80
C SER A 74 -15.93 0.04 8.01
N ALA A 75 -15.25 0.85 8.83
CA ALA A 75 -15.78 1.25 10.13
C ALA A 75 -16.65 2.54 10.08
N ARG A 76 -17.87 2.47 10.65
CA ARG A 76 -18.93 3.51 10.65
C ARG A 76 -18.54 4.85 11.29
N LYS A 77 -19.36 5.89 11.19
CA LYS A 77 -19.12 7.22 11.80
C LYS A 77 -18.89 7.13 13.32
N THR A 78 -17.81 7.74 13.83
CA THR A 78 -17.50 7.83 15.28
C THR A 78 -17.32 9.28 15.70
N ASN A 79 -17.67 9.63 16.95
CA ASN A 79 -17.51 10.97 17.53
C ASN A 79 -16.05 11.32 17.90
N ARG A 80 -15.07 10.67 17.26
CA ARG A 80 -13.63 10.90 17.46
C ARG A 80 -13.18 12.00 16.50
N THR A 81 -12.59 13.07 17.02
CA THR A 81 -12.31 14.30 16.26
C THR A 81 -10.82 14.66 16.18
N LEU A 82 -10.00 14.16 17.11
CA LEU A 82 -8.57 14.45 17.18
C LEU A 82 -7.77 13.30 16.54
N ALA A 83 -6.86 13.64 15.62
CA ALA A 83 -6.01 12.65 14.95
C ALA A 83 -4.89 12.14 15.88
N PHE A 84 -4.80 10.83 16.05
CA PHE A 84 -3.74 10.17 16.82
C PHE A 84 -2.74 9.52 15.85
N ALA A 85 -1.68 10.25 15.48
CA ALA A 85 -0.70 9.84 14.47
C ALA A 85 0.64 9.49 15.12
N THR A 86 0.77 8.24 15.59
CA THR A 86 2.01 7.70 16.17
C THR A 86 2.73 6.77 15.20
N ARG A 87 4.05 6.64 15.39
CA ARG A 87 4.86 5.61 14.71
C ARG A 87 5.01 4.43 15.66
N VAL A 88 4.78 3.23 15.17
CA VAL A 88 4.80 1.98 15.94
C VAL A 88 5.55 0.89 15.19
N THR A 89 5.93 -0.18 15.89
CA THR A 89 6.53 -1.36 15.27
C THR A 89 5.50 -2.16 14.47
N PRO A 90 5.92 -2.93 13.44
CA PRO A 90 5.00 -3.76 12.66
C PRO A 90 4.28 -4.81 13.50
N ALA A 91 4.99 -5.47 14.42
CA ALA A 91 4.43 -6.48 15.31
C ALA A 91 3.29 -5.94 16.17
N PHE A 92 3.46 -4.75 16.74
CA PHE A 92 2.44 -4.09 17.54
C PHE A 92 1.19 -3.72 16.73
N ASP A 93 1.36 -3.17 15.53
CA ASP A 93 0.21 -2.85 14.65
C ASP A 93 -0.53 -4.13 14.23
N GLN A 94 0.19 -5.23 13.97
CA GLN A 94 -0.41 -6.52 13.64
C GLN A 94 -1.25 -7.08 14.81
N GLU A 95 -0.70 -7.12 16.02
CA GLU A 95 -1.43 -7.58 17.22
C GLU A 95 -2.72 -6.77 17.46
N ILE A 96 -2.65 -5.44 17.31
CA ILE A 96 -3.84 -4.59 17.46
C ILE A 96 -4.88 -4.89 16.40
N ARG A 97 -4.46 -5.11 15.14
CA ARG A 97 -5.40 -5.46 14.06
C ARG A 97 -6.06 -6.80 14.32
N ASP A 98 -5.32 -7.80 14.79
CA ASP A 98 -5.84 -9.12 15.11
C ASP A 98 -6.88 -9.06 16.25
N ILE A 99 -6.61 -8.30 17.31
CA ILE A 99 -7.57 -8.09 18.40
C ILE A 99 -8.82 -7.35 17.90
N ALA A 100 -8.64 -6.29 17.12
CA ALA A 100 -9.73 -5.51 16.57
C ALA A 100 -10.65 -6.34 15.69
N GLU A 101 -10.09 -7.18 14.81
CA GLU A 101 -10.85 -8.08 13.94
C GLU A 101 -11.63 -9.13 14.74
N ARG A 102 -10.95 -9.78 15.70
CA ARG A 102 -11.56 -10.81 16.56
C ARG A 102 -12.75 -10.27 17.37
N GLU A 103 -12.64 -9.04 17.87
CA GLU A 103 -13.65 -8.43 18.74
C GLU A 103 -14.63 -7.52 17.99
N GLY A 104 -14.46 -7.33 16.67
CA GLY A 104 -15.27 -6.42 15.86
C GLY A 104 -15.13 -4.95 16.26
N LEU A 105 -13.98 -4.56 16.80
CA LEU A 105 -13.69 -3.22 17.30
C LEU A 105 -12.89 -2.42 16.27
N LYS A 106 -12.86 -1.10 16.43
CA LYS A 106 -11.88 -0.25 15.73
C LYS A 106 -10.53 -0.31 16.42
N LEU A 107 -9.44 -0.10 15.66
CA LEU A 107 -8.08 -0.01 16.21
C LEU A 107 -7.98 0.97 17.39
N VAL A 108 -8.67 2.11 17.29
CA VAL A 108 -8.68 3.12 18.36
C VAL A 108 -9.40 2.64 19.61
N GLU A 109 -10.43 1.79 19.50
CA GLU A 109 -11.17 1.24 20.66
C GLU A 109 -10.34 0.23 21.43
N VAL A 110 -9.53 -0.56 20.72
CA VAL A 110 -8.54 -1.45 21.34
C VAL A 110 -7.54 -0.62 22.15
N LEU A 111 -7.07 0.50 21.61
CA LEU A 111 -6.16 1.40 22.30
C LEU A 111 -6.81 2.08 23.53
N GLU A 112 -8.05 2.55 23.42
CA GLU A 112 -8.82 3.13 24.52
C GLU A 112 -8.95 2.11 25.69
N LYS A 113 -9.36 0.88 25.40
CA LYS A 113 -9.43 -0.22 26.39
C LYS A 113 -8.07 -0.58 26.99
N ALA A 114 -7.02 -0.57 26.17
CA ALA A 114 -5.66 -0.86 26.66
C ALA A 114 -5.20 0.19 27.68
N VAL A 115 -5.56 1.47 27.47
CA VAL A 115 -5.26 2.55 28.43
C VAL A 115 -6.06 2.37 29.71
N GLU A 116 -7.34 2.01 29.64
CA GLU A 116 -8.16 1.72 30.84
C GLU A 116 -7.54 0.56 31.65
N ALA A 117 -7.22 -0.56 31.00
CA ALA A 117 -6.57 -1.69 31.65
C ALA A 117 -5.19 -1.34 32.22
N TYR A 118 -4.45 -0.44 31.57
CA TYR A 118 -3.17 0.06 32.08
C TYR A 118 -3.36 0.91 33.34
N LYS A 119 -4.37 1.78 33.38
CA LYS A 119 -4.73 2.59 34.56
C LYS A 119 -5.11 1.72 35.75
N GLU A 120 -5.99 0.73 35.53
CA GLU A 120 -6.41 -0.21 36.57
C GLU A 120 -5.22 -0.97 37.17
N LYS A 121 -4.29 -1.43 36.31
CA LYS A 121 -3.11 -2.16 36.76
C LYS A 121 -2.10 -1.31 37.53
N GLN A 122 -1.98 -0.03 37.18
CA GLN A 122 -1.00 0.88 37.77
C GLN A 122 -1.57 1.77 38.88
N GLY A 123 -2.89 1.73 39.10
CA GLY A 123 -3.56 2.54 40.10
C GLY A 123 -3.54 4.05 39.80
N TYR A 124 -3.60 4.42 38.52
CA TYR A 124 -3.73 5.81 38.08
C TYR A 124 -5.16 6.34 38.25
#